data_AF-A0A9D7J6T5-F1
#
_entry.id   AF-A0A9D7J6T5-F1
#
_cell.length_a   1.000
_cell.length_b   1.000
_cell.length_c   1.000
_cell.angle_alpha   90.00
_cell.angle_beta   90.00
_cell.angle_gamma   90.00
#
_symmetry.space_group_name_H-M   'P 1'
#
loop_
_entity.id
_entity.type
_entity.pdbx_description
1 polymer ?
#
loop_
_entity_poly.entity_id
_entity_poly.type
_entity_poly.pdbx_seq_one_letter_code
_entity_poly.pdbx_strand_id
1 'polypeptide(L)' 'MAMTLRLTSEDEQALALLAEADGVSKQEATVRAIREASARRLHEGKVRRLSDVARVRYADLLDRLGQ' A
#
# COMPACT_ATOMS: atom_id res chain seq x y z
N MET A 1 -0.56 24.66 2.75
CA MET A 1 -1.22 23.99 3.89
C MET A 1 -0.13 23.44 4.79
N ALA A 2 -0.24 23.64 6.11
CA ALA A 2 0.71 23.08 7.07
C ALA A 2 0.16 21.74 7.59
N MET A 3 1.03 20.73 7.65
CA MET A 3 0.72 19.42 8.19
C MET A 3 1.64 19.16 9.38
N THR A 4 1.07 18.91 10.55
CA THR A 4 1.80 18.60 11.78
C THR A 4 1.53 17.15 12.14
N LEU A 5 2.57 16.33 12.14
CA LEU A 5 2.52 14.94 12.58
C LEU A 5 3.02 14.83 14.02
N ARG A 6 2.40 13.95 14.80
CA ARG A 6 2.95 13.50 16.08
C ARG A 6 3.57 12.13 15.84
N LEU A 7 4.88 12.08 15.83
CA LEU A 7 5.66 10.86 15.64
C LEU A 7 6.31 10.47 16.96
N THR A 8 6.49 9.17 17.16
CA THR A 8 7.43 8.69 18.19
C THR A 8 8.86 9.02 17.75
N SER A 9 9.82 9.00 18.69
CA SER A 9 11.23 9.22 18.34
C SER A 9 11.75 8.17 17.33
N GLU A 10 11.25 6.94 17.42
CA GLU A 10 11.58 5.86 16.49
C GLU A 10 11.05 6.15 15.07
N ASP A 11 9.78 6.54 14.95
CA ASP A 11 9.18 6.89 13.66
C ASP A 11 9.86 8.11 13.02
N GLU A 12 10.26 9.09 13.83
CA GLU A 12 10.98 10.26 13.33
C GLU A 12 12.37 9.90 12.78
N GLN A 13 13.06 8.96 13.42
CA GLN A 13 14.35 8.46 12.96
C GLN A 13 14.18 7.63 11.67
N ALA A 14 13.16 6.76 11.62
CA ALA A 14 12.83 6.01 10.41
C ALA A 14 12.50 6.93 9.23
N LEU A 15 11.72 7.99 9.46
CA LEU A 15 11.40 8.99 8.44
C LEU A 15 12.64 9.77 7.98
N ALA A 16 13.56 10.09 8.89
CA ALA A 16 14.82 10.75 8.54
C ALA A 16 15.68 9.87 7.63
N LEU A 17 15.86 8.59 8.00
CA LEU A 17 16.61 7.63 7.19
C LEU A 17 15.98 7.42 5.81
N LEU A 18 14.65 7.33 5.74
CA LEU A 18 13.94 7.21 4.47
C LEU A 18 14.15 8.45 3.58
N ALA A 19 14.04 9.64 4.16
CA ALA A 19 14.23 10.90 3.45
C ALA A 19 15.68 11.06 2.94
N GLU A 20 16.68 10.66 3.74
CA GLU A 20 18.09 10.66 3.35
C GLU A 20 18.37 9.66 2.22
N ALA A 21 17.86 8.43 2.34
CA ALA A 21 18.03 7.39 1.31
C ALA A 21 17.42 7.81 -0.03
N ASP A 22 16.27 8.49 0.00
CA ASP A 22 15.57 8.99 -1.19
C ASP A 22 16.10 10.34 -1.70
N GLY A 23 16.97 11.01 -0.93
CA GLY A 23 17.50 12.34 -1.26
C GLY A 23 16.44 13.44 -1.28
N VAL A 24 15.40 13.34 -0.44
CA VAL A 24 14.26 14.26 -0.41
C VAL A 24 14.02 14.83 0.99
N SER A 25 13.12 15.82 1.10
CA SER A 25 12.71 16.33 2.41
C SER A 25 11.86 15.30 3.17
N LYS A 26 11.85 15.36 4.51
CA LYS A 26 10.95 14.54 5.36
C LYS A 26 9.47 14.67 4.97
N GLN A 27 9.06 15.87 4.54
CA GLN A 27 7.69 16.12 4.08
C GLN A 27 7.39 15.35 2.78
N GLU A 28 8.28 15.42 1.80
CA GLU A 28 8.12 14.68 0.54
C GLU A 28 8.18 13.16 0.77
N ALA A 29 9.10 12.68 1.61
CA ALA A 29 9.17 11.27 1.98
C ALA A 29 7.86 10.78 2.61
N THR A 30 7.24 11.59 3.48
CA THR A 30 5.93 11.30 4.08
C THR A 30 4.84 11.20 3.01
N VAL A 31 4.75 12.19 2.10
CA VAL A 31 3.74 12.20 1.04
C VAL A 31 3.91 11.01 0.10
N ARG A 32 5.16 10.69 -0.27
CA ARG A 32 5.49 9.52 -1.09
C ARG A 32 5.07 8.22 -0.41
N ALA A 33 5.44 8.03 0.86
CA ALA A 33 5.07 6.86 1.64
C ALA A 33 3.55 6.66 1.73
N ILE A 34 2.78 7.74 1.92
CA ILE A 34 1.30 7.71 1.92
C ILE A 34 0.76 7.27 0.55
N ARG A 35 1.28 7.86 -0.54
CA ARG A 35 0.85 7.52 -1.90
C ARG A 35 1.14 6.06 -2.24
N GLU A 36 2.32 5.57 -1.89
CA GLU A 36 2.71 4.19 -2.10
C GLU A 36 1.85 3.22 -1.28
N ALA A 37 1.66 3.49 0.01
CA ALA A 37 0.81 2.66 0.85
C ALA A 37 -0.63 2.62 0.34
N SER A 38 -1.13 3.76 -0.15
CA SER A 38 -2.45 3.86 -0.77
C SER A 38 -2.53 3.07 -2.08
N ALA A 39 -1.52 3.19 -2.95
CA ALA A 39 -1.45 2.45 -4.20
C ALA A 39 -1.41 0.93 -3.97
N ARG A 40 -0.60 0.45 -3.02
CA ARG A 40 -0.54 -0.97 -2.63
C ARG A 40 -1.91 -1.48 -2.16
N ARG A 41 -2.55 -0.77 -1.21
CA ARG A 41 -3.87 -1.15 -0.68
C ARG A 41 -4.98 -1.12 -1.72
N LEU A 42 -5.00 -0.12 -2.59
CA LEU A 42 -5.98 -0.02 -3.68
C LEU A 42 -5.78 -1.13 -4.71
N HIS A 43 -4.53 -1.47 -5.04
CA HIS A 43 -4.20 -2.57 -5.93
C HIS A 43 -4.66 -3.91 -5.34
N GLU A 44 -4.32 -4.22 -4.10
CA GLU A 44 -4.77 -5.43 -3.39
C GLU A 44 -6.30 -5.53 -3.34
N GLY A 45 -6.98 -4.44 -3.01
CA GLY A 45 -8.44 -4.39 -3.01
C GLY A 45 -9.04 -4.63 -4.39
N LYS A 46 -8.41 -4.13 -5.45
CA LYS A 46 -8.84 -4.38 -6.84
C LYS A 46 -8.62 -5.84 -7.23
N VAL A 47 -7.47 -6.42 -6.92
CA VAL A 47 -7.16 -7.83 -7.20
C VAL A 47 -8.13 -8.75 -6.47
N ARG A 48 -8.41 -8.49 -5.18
CA ARG A 48 -9.38 -9.26 -4.39
C ARG A 48 -10.77 -9.21 -5.01
N ARG A 49 -11.29 -8.02 -5.32
CA ARG A 49 -12.61 -7.87 -5.97
C ARG A 49 -12.70 -8.60 -7.31
N LEU A 50 -11.68 -8.47 -8.17
CA LEU A 50 -11.66 -9.15 -9.46
C LEU A 50 -11.56 -10.68 -9.29
N SER A 51 -10.82 -11.15 -8.29
CA SER A 51 -10.71 -12.56 -7.96
C SER A 51 -12.05 -13.12 -7.45
N ASP A 52 -12.76 -12.38 -6.60
CA ASP A 52 -14.08 -12.79 -6.09
C ASP A 52 -15.07 -12.96 -7.26
N VAL A 53 -15.12 -11.99 -8.17
CA VAL A 53 -15.97 -12.06 -9.38
C VAL A 53 -15.56 -13.23 -10.27
N ALA A 54 -14.26 -13.44 -10.48
CA ALA A 54 -13.77 -14.52 -11.33
C ALA A 54 -14.06 -15.91 -10.72
N ARG A 55 -13.92 -16.07 -9.39
CA ARG A 55 -14.22 -17.31 -8.68
C ARG A 55 -15.69 -17.70 -8.78
N VAL A 56 -16.59 -16.72 -8.66
CA VAL A 56 -18.03 -16.97 -8.88
C VAL A 56 -18.28 -17.36 -10.33
N ARG A 57 -17.70 -16.64 -11.29
CA ARG A 57 -17.90 -16.89 -12.73
C ARG A 57 -17.39 -18.26 -13.18
N TYR A 58 -16.28 -18.71 -12.62
CA TYR A 58 -15.61 -19.96 -13.02
C TYR A 58 -15.70 -21.05 -11.96
N ALA A 59 -16.68 -20.97 -11.05
CA ALA A 59 -16.81 -21.89 -9.92
C ALA A 59 -16.78 -23.36 -10.35
N ASP A 60 -17.61 -23.73 -11.33
CA ASP A 60 -17.70 -25.11 -11.83
C ASP A 60 -16.42 -25.59 -12.53
N LEU A 61 -15.72 -24.69 -13.21
CA LEU A 61 -14.44 -25.01 -13.85
C LEU A 61 -13.34 -25.23 -12.80
N LEU A 62 -13.30 -24.36 -11.79
CA LEU A 62 -12.34 -24.43 -10.70
C LEU A 62 -12.56 -25.67 -9.82
N ASP A 63 -13.81 -26.07 -9.59
CA ASP A 63 -14.17 -27.28 -8.85
C ASP A 63 -13.68 -28.53 -9.58
N ARG A 64 -13.84 -28.58 -10.91
CA ARG A 64 -13.33 -29.68 -11.75
C ARG A 64 -11.81 -29.73 -11.86
N LEU A 65 -11.13 -28.59 -11.79
CA LEU A 65 -9.66 -28.52 -11.80
C LEU A 65 -9.03 -28.86 -10.44
N GLY A 66 -9.81 -28.82 -9.36
CA GLY A 66 -9.36 -29.17 -8.01
C GLY A 66 -9.53 -30.64 -7.64
N GLN A 67 -10.16 -31.44 -8.50
CA GLN A 67 -10.27 -32.90 -8.41
C GLN A 67 -9.08 -33.58 -9.08
#